data_AF-A0A1C5MUL6-F1
#
_entry.id   AF-A0A1C5MUL6-F1
#
_cell.length_a   1.000
_cell.length_b   1.000
_cell.length_c   1.000
_cell.angle_alpha   90.00
_cell.angle_beta   90.00
_cell.angle_gamma   90.00
#
_symmetry.space_group_name_H-M   'P 1'
#
loop_
_entity.id
_entity.type
_entity.pdbx_description
1 polymer ?
#
loop_
_entity_poly.entity_id
_entity_poly.type
_entity_poly.pdbx_seq_one_letter_code
_entity_poly.pdbx_strand_id
1 'polypeptide(L)'
;MKRIINGKMYNTETAKALGTAHSNAPVNSFEYWEETLYKKKTGEYFLYGWGNAASQYAKCIDMNTWSGGDKFIPLTEKEAMKWVERYLSAEEYCDIFGEPEE
;
A
#
# COMPACT_ATOMS: atom_id res chain seq x y z
N MET A 1 6.17 -0.67 -11.51
CA MET A 1 5.73 0.74 -11.36
C MET A 1 6.77 1.51 -10.55
N LYS A 2 7.10 2.74 -10.95
CA LYS A 2 8.14 3.53 -10.29
C LYS A 2 7.77 5.00 -10.14
N ARG A 3 8.14 5.62 -9.03
CA ARG A 3 7.91 7.03 -8.75
C ARG A 3 9.03 7.62 -7.90
N ILE A 4 9.32 8.91 -8.10
CA ILE A 4 10.22 9.67 -7.24
C ILE A 4 9.38 10.51 -6.27
N ILE A 5 9.64 10.37 -4.97
CA ILE A 5 9.01 11.18 -3.91
C ILE A 5 10.13 11.71 -3.02
N ASN A 6 10.21 13.04 -2.84
CA ASN A 6 11.25 13.70 -2.05
C ASN A 6 12.69 13.24 -2.40
N GLY A 7 12.98 13.13 -3.70
CA GLY A 7 14.29 12.69 -4.19
C GLY A 7 14.60 11.19 -4.02
N LYS A 8 13.69 10.40 -3.43
CA LYS A 8 13.85 8.95 -3.26
C LYS A 8 13.05 8.19 -4.33
N MET A 9 13.65 7.15 -4.89
CA MET A 9 12.97 6.24 -5.82
C MET A 9 12.20 5.16 -5.08
N TYR A 10 10.93 5.02 -5.43
CA TYR A 10 10.03 3.94 -5.02
C TYR A 10 9.69 3.12 -6.25
N ASN A 11 9.97 1.83 -6.22
CA ASN A 11 9.82 0.96 -7.37
C ASN A 11 9.30 -0.41 -6.92
N THR A 12 8.08 -0.75 -7.34
CA THR A 12 7.39 -2.00 -7.02
C THR A 12 8.02 -3.23 -7.69
N GLU A 13 8.81 -3.06 -8.75
CA GLU A 13 9.47 -4.16 -9.46
C GLU A 13 10.78 -4.59 -8.79
N THR A 14 11.44 -3.66 -8.08
CA THR A 14 12.72 -3.94 -7.41
C THR A 14 12.60 -4.16 -5.90
N ALA A 15 11.46 -3.76 -5.32
CA ALA A 15 11.18 -3.91 -3.91
C ALA A 15 10.52 -5.28 -3.63
N LYS A 16 10.74 -5.82 -2.44
CA LYS A 16 10.08 -7.07 -2.01
C LYS A 16 8.66 -6.73 -1.57
N ALA A 17 7.66 -7.34 -2.20
CA ALA A 17 6.28 -7.32 -1.70
C ALA A 17 6.22 -8.17 -0.42
N LEU A 18 5.63 -7.62 0.63
CA LEU A 18 5.51 -8.25 1.94
C LEU A 18 4.10 -8.76 2.22
N GLY A 19 3.08 -8.07 1.71
CA GLY A 19 1.70 -8.51 1.83
C GLY A 19 0.75 -7.52 1.15
N THR A 20 -0.46 -7.99 0.87
CA THR A 20 -1.47 -7.22 0.13
C THR A 20 -2.80 -7.24 0.87
N ALA A 21 -3.40 -6.07 1.02
CA ALA A 21 -4.72 -5.87 1.57
C ALA A 21 -5.65 -5.30 0.49
N HIS A 22 -6.94 -5.58 0.57
CA HIS A 22 -7.93 -5.01 -0.33
C HIS A 22 -9.25 -4.80 0.40
N SER A 23 -10.11 -3.97 -0.18
CA SER A 23 -11.48 -3.80 0.29
C SER A 23 -12.31 -5.07 0.11
N ASN A 24 -13.36 -5.23 0.93
CA ASN A 24 -14.36 -6.29 0.75
C ASN A 24 -15.28 -6.07 -0.48
N ALA A 25 -15.17 -4.93 -1.17
CA ALA A 25 -15.92 -4.68 -2.40
C ALA A 25 -15.42 -5.60 -3.53
N PRO A 26 -16.27 -5.99 -4.48
CA PRO A 26 -15.81 -6.72 -5.65
C PRO A 26 -14.94 -5.81 -6.53
N VAL A 27 -13.98 -6.40 -7.26
CA VAL A 27 -12.96 -5.67 -8.04
C VAL A 27 -13.57 -4.68 -9.07
N ASN A 28 -14.76 -4.97 -9.57
CA ASN A 28 -15.48 -4.14 -10.53
C ASN A 28 -16.32 -3.01 -9.88
N SER A 29 -16.39 -2.93 -8.55
CA SER A 29 -17.09 -1.86 -7.84
C SER A 29 -16.23 -0.61 -7.74
N PHE A 30 -16.88 0.56 -7.77
CA PHE A 30 -16.18 1.85 -7.67
C PHE A 30 -15.41 2.05 -6.35
N GLU A 31 -15.83 1.39 -5.28
CA GLU A 31 -15.23 1.47 -3.95
C GLU A 31 -14.01 0.57 -3.78
N TYR A 32 -13.74 -0.32 -4.75
CA TYR A 32 -12.64 -1.27 -4.64
C TYR A 32 -11.29 -0.56 -4.52
N TRP A 33 -10.46 -1.07 -3.62
CA TRP A 33 -9.06 -0.68 -3.50
C TRP A 33 -8.21 -1.88 -3.10
N GLU A 34 -6.92 -1.78 -3.42
CA GLU A 34 -5.88 -2.73 -3.06
C GLU A 34 -4.61 -1.96 -2.66
N GLU A 35 -3.95 -2.42 -1.61
CA GLU A 35 -2.71 -1.87 -1.09
C GLU A 35 -1.71 -3.01 -0.90
N THR A 36 -0.51 -2.85 -1.45
CA THR A 36 0.60 -3.78 -1.19
C THR A 36 1.70 -3.05 -0.43
N LEU A 37 2.16 -3.66 0.66
CA LEU A 37 3.34 -3.23 1.41
C LEU A 37 4.60 -3.75 0.74
N TYR A 38 5.54 -2.85 0.50
CA TYR A 38 6.83 -3.16 -0.09
C TYR A 38 7.98 -2.75 0.84
N LYS A 39 9.04 -3.56 0.83
CA LYS A 39 10.35 -3.26 1.45
C LYS A 39 11.40 -3.04 0.38
N LYS A 40 12.01 -1.86 0.38
CA LYS A 40 13.15 -1.54 -0.49
C LYS A 40 14.38 -2.34 -0.06
N LYS A 41 15.33 -2.51 -0.98
CA LYS A 41 16.66 -3.07 -0.67
C LYS A 41 17.43 -2.25 0.38
N THR A 42 17.11 -0.96 0.51
CA THR A 42 17.67 -0.06 1.52
C THR A 42 17.06 -0.25 2.92
N GLY A 43 16.04 -1.10 3.06
CA GLY A 43 15.31 -1.34 4.32
C GLY A 43 14.10 -0.43 4.53
N GLU A 44 13.92 0.61 3.72
CA GLU A 44 12.78 1.52 3.79
C GLU A 44 11.48 0.85 3.30
N TYR A 45 10.36 1.16 3.95
CA TYR A 45 9.04 0.63 3.61
C TYR A 45 8.20 1.65 2.83
N PHE A 46 7.31 1.16 2.00
CA PHE A 46 6.29 1.99 1.35
C PHE A 46 5.08 1.15 0.96
N LEU A 47 3.91 1.80 0.94
CA LEU A 47 2.72 1.24 0.33
C LEU A 47 2.63 1.71 -1.11
N TYR A 48 2.23 0.79 -1.98
CA TYR A 48 1.65 1.13 -3.26
C TYR A 48 0.19 0.71 -3.23
N GLY A 49 -0.69 1.70 -3.22
CA GLY A 49 -2.13 1.50 -3.22
C GLY A 49 -2.74 1.99 -4.52
N TRP A 50 -3.76 1.28 -4.98
CA TRP A 50 -4.59 1.70 -6.09
C TRP A 50 -6.06 1.40 -5.79
N GLY A 51 -6.95 2.11 -6.46
CA GLY A 51 -8.38 1.86 -6.31
C GLY A 51 -9.21 2.57 -7.35
N ASN A 52 -10.49 2.22 -7.36
CA ASN A 52 -11.46 2.71 -8.33
C ASN A 52 -12.00 4.11 -7.95
N ALA A 53 -12.90 4.64 -8.76
CA ALA A 53 -13.31 6.05 -8.74
C ALA A 53 -14.03 6.53 -7.47
N ALA A 54 -14.45 5.63 -6.57
CA ALA A 54 -15.03 5.95 -5.27
C ALA A 54 -14.17 5.44 -4.09
N SER A 55 -12.93 5.03 -4.35
CA SER A 55 -11.99 4.59 -3.31
C SER A 55 -11.20 5.76 -2.68
N GLN A 56 -10.48 5.48 -1.60
CA GLN A 56 -9.51 6.43 -1.01
C GLN A 56 -8.37 6.85 -1.96
N TYR A 57 -8.21 6.14 -3.09
CA TYR A 57 -7.22 6.43 -4.13
C TYR A 57 -7.80 7.18 -5.32
N ALA A 58 -9.09 7.52 -5.30
CA ALA A 58 -9.76 8.22 -6.38
C ALA A 58 -9.09 9.58 -6.68
N LYS A 59 -9.03 9.92 -7.97
CA LYS A 59 -8.47 11.18 -8.48
C LYS A 59 -9.58 11.95 -9.18
N CYS A 60 -9.79 13.20 -8.77
CA CYS A 60 -10.66 14.12 -9.48
C CYS A 60 -9.99 14.51 -10.81
N ILE A 61 -10.65 14.23 -11.92
CA ILE A 61 -10.13 14.50 -13.27
C ILE A 61 -10.86 15.62 -13.99
N ASP A 62 -12.08 15.97 -13.55
CA ASP A 62 -12.86 17.10 -14.07
C ASP A 62 -13.93 17.54 -13.03
N MET A 63 -14.74 18.54 -13.34
CA MET A 63 -15.86 18.97 -12.51
C MET A 63 -16.82 17.80 -12.28
N ASN A 64 -16.94 17.37 -11.03
CA ASN A 64 -17.77 16.24 -10.61
C ASN A 64 -17.43 14.90 -11.29
N THR A 65 -16.20 14.73 -11.80
CA THR A 65 -15.75 13.50 -12.46
C THR A 65 -14.53 12.94 -11.76
N TRP A 66 -14.64 11.68 -11.34
CA TRP A 66 -13.59 10.96 -10.61
C TRP A 66 -13.15 9.73 -11.40
N SER A 67 -11.86 9.45 -11.37
CA SER A 67 -11.27 8.23 -11.90
C SER A 67 -10.63 7.44 -10.76
N GLY A 68 -10.43 6.15 -10.99
CA GLY A 68 -9.50 5.38 -10.19
C GLY A 68 -8.11 5.99 -10.22
N GLY A 69 -7.33 5.69 -9.20
CA GLY A 69 -5.99 6.23 -9.04
C GLY A 69 -5.09 5.31 -8.24
N ASP A 70 -3.81 5.63 -8.31
CA ASP A 70 -2.73 5.00 -7.56
C ASP A 70 -1.97 6.05 -6.74
N LYS A 71 -1.36 5.59 -5.65
CA LYS A 71 -0.48 6.41 -4.80
C LYS A 71 0.62 5.55 -4.20
N PHE A 72 1.81 6.13 -4.17
CA PHE A 72 2.93 5.65 -3.38
C PHE A 72 2.96 6.42 -2.06
N ILE A 73 2.98 5.69 -0.94
CA ILE A 73 2.98 6.26 0.40
C ILE A 73 4.24 5.74 1.11
N PRO A 74 5.28 6.57 1.29
CA PRO A 74 6.44 6.17 2.07
C PRO A 74 6.04 5.99 3.53
N LEU A 75 6.52 4.90 4.15
CA LEU A 75 6.23 4.58 5.54
C LEU A 75 7.50 4.47 6.36
N THR A 76 7.42 4.87 7.62
CA THR A 76 8.36 4.44 8.65
C THR A 76 8.09 2.98 9.03
N GLU A 77 9.06 2.33 9.66
CA GLU A 77 8.90 0.94 10.12
C GLU A 77 7.70 0.77 11.06
N LYS A 78 7.49 1.72 11.99
CA LYS A 78 6.34 1.70 12.90
C LYS A 78 5.00 1.85 12.17
N GLU A 79 4.94 2.65 11.10
CA GLU A 79 3.72 2.76 10.29
C GLU A 79 3.47 1.50 9.47
N ALA A 80 4.53 0.85 8.99
CA ALA A 80 4.44 -0.42 8.29
C ALA A 80 3.96 -1.54 9.23
N MET A 81 4.49 -1.62 10.46
CA MET A 81 4.01 -2.54 11.51
C MET A 81 2.51 -2.34 11.75
N LYS A 82 2.06 -1.11 12.01
CA LYS A 82 0.64 -0.80 12.21
C LYS A 82 -0.25 -1.17 11.04
N TRP A 83 0.25 -1.02 9.81
CA TRP A 83 -0.49 -1.43 8.63
C TRP A 83 -0.64 -2.95 8.56
N VAL A 84 0.44 -3.69 8.84
CA VAL A 84 0.43 -5.16 8.89
C VAL A 84 -0.48 -5.67 10.01
N GLU A 85 -0.39 -5.11 11.22
CA GLU A 85 -1.27 -5.43 12.36
C GLU A 85 -2.75 -5.24 12.01
N ARG A 86 -3.06 -4.25 11.16
CA ARG A 86 -4.43 -3.93 10.79
C ARG A 86 -5.00 -4.83 9.71
N TYR A 87 -4.17 -5.26 8.76
CA TYR A 87 -4.66 -5.87 7.52
C TYR A 87 -4.17 -7.29 7.25
N LEU A 88 -3.03 -7.70 7.81
CA LEU A 88 -2.48 -9.04 7.64
C LEU A 88 -2.65 -9.86 8.92
N SER A 89 -2.37 -11.16 8.81
CA SER A 89 -2.44 -12.09 9.94
C SER A 89 -1.22 -11.96 10.86
N ALA A 90 -1.35 -12.42 12.11
CA ALA A 90 -0.24 -12.44 13.07
C ALA A 90 0.98 -13.26 12.56
N GLU A 91 0.73 -14.33 11.80
CA GLU A 91 1.78 -15.13 11.15
C GLU A 91 2.58 -14.30 10.13
N GLU A 92 1.90 -13.53 9.28
CA GLU A 92 2.54 -12.63 8.32
C GLU A 92 3.30 -11.49 9.03
N TYR A 93 2.73 -10.95 10.11
CA TYR A 93 3.44 -9.97 10.94
C TYR A 93 4.76 -10.54 11.46
N CYS A 94 4.73 -11.75 12.00
CA CYS A 94 5.91 -12.42 12.53
C CYS A 94 6.96 -12.74 11.45
N ASP A 95 6.55 -13.10 10.23
CA ASP A 95 7.48 -13.31 9.11
C ASP A 95 8.19 -12.00 8.70
N ILE A 96 7.46 -10.89 8.73
CA ILE A 96 7.97 -9.59 8.28
C ILE A 96 8.85 -8.90 9.36
N PHE A 97 8.40 -8.93 10.62
CA PHE A 97 8.98 -8.13 11.71
C PHE A 97 9.52 -8.96 12.89
N GLY A 98 9.20 -10.26 12.98
CA GLY A 98 9.50 -11.12 14.12
C GLY A 98 8.40 -11.14 15.19
N GLU A 99 8.60 -11.96 16.22
CA GLU A 99 7.68 -12.08 17.34
C GLU A 99 7.68 -10.77 18.17
N PRO A 100 6.50 -10.16 18.43
CA PRO A 100 6.42 -9.04 19.36
C PRO A 100 6.75 -9.51 20.79
N GLU A 101 7.28 -8.60 21.61
CA GLU A 101 7.51 -8.84 23.04
C GLU A 101 6.14 -9.02 23.75
N GLU A 102 5.99 -10.10 24.54
CA GLU A 102 4.77 -10.44 25.31
C GLU A 102 4.53 -9.53 26.52
#